data_AF-A0A0R3SBB3-F1
#
_entry.id   AF-A0A0R3SBB3-F1
#
_cell.length_a   1.000
_cell.length_b   1.000
_cell.length_c   1.000
_cell.angle_alpha   90.00
_cell.angle_beta   90.00
_cell.angle_gamma   90.00
#
_symmetry.space_group_name_H-M   'P 1'
#
loop_
_entity.id
_entity.type
_entity.pdbx_description
1 polymer ?
#
loop_
_entity_poly.entity_id
_entity_poly.type
_entity_poly.pdbx_seq_one_letter_code
_entity_poly.pdbx_strand_id
1 'polypeptide(L)'
;MQDCSPSATCSFNGLSYTCQCPRFYTDGGAIDGKLPGRYCYHSFISGFSLGCLIIVPALIAALVVLFYYRRYQAQKAWITPSNDDSDSVELVSAQHPKYSA
;
A
#
# COMPACT_ATOMS: atom_id res chain seq x y z
N MET A 1 33.28 9.27 31.26
CA MET A 1 32.27 8.50 30.50
C MET A 1 31.10 9.43 30.24
N GLN A 2 30.67 9.56 28.99
CA GLN A 2 29.55 10.42 28.59
C GLN A 2 28.27 9.56 28.62
N ASP A 3 27.24 9.95 29.36
CA ASP A 3 25.99 9.19 29.54
C ASP A 3 25.04 9.25 28.32
N CYS A 4 25.57 9.17 27.10
CA CYS A 4 24.72 9.12 25.93
C CYS A 4 24.08 7.73 25.79
N SER A 5 22.89 7.67 25.16
CA SER A 5 22.33 6.40 24.72
C SER A 5 23.33 5.68 23.78
N PRO A 6 23.43 4.34 23.81
CA PRO A 6 24.34 3.61 22.91
C PRO A 6 24.03 3.84 21.42
N SER A 7 22.80 4.24 21.09
CA SER A 7 22.35 4.53 19.74
C SER A 7 22.42 6.02 19.38
N ALA A 8 22.89 6.89 20.29
CA ALA A 8 22.97 8.33 20.07
C ALA A 8 24.32 8.75 19.49
N THR A 9 24.32 9.83 18.70
CA THR A 9 25.55 10.50 18.26
C THR A 9 25.96 11.53 19.30
N CYS A 10 27.21 11.46 19.75
CA CYS A 10 27.78 12.41 20.70
C CYS A 10 28.57 13.50 19.95
N SER A 11 28.21 14.76 20.13
CA SER A 11 28.93 15.92 19.59
C SER A 11 29.48 16.78 20.72
N PHE A 12 30.78 17.04 20.69
CA PHE A 12 31.48 17.89 21.67
C PHE A 12 31.78 19.26 21.07
N ASN A 13 31.32 20.32 21.74
CA ASN A 13 31.43 21.69 21.24
C ASN A 13 32.56 22.48 21.94
N GLY A 14 33.56 21.81 22.52
CA GLY A 14 34.66 22.46 23.25
C GLY A 14 34.33 22.85 24.70
N LEU A 15 33.07 23.23 24.96
CA LEU A 15 32.58 23.64 26.29
C LEU A 15 31.69 22.58 26.94
N SER A 16 30.92 21.85 26.14
CA SER A 16 29.96 20.84 26.60
C SER A 16 29.82 19.72 25.58
N TYR A 17 29.31 18.58 26.04
CA TYR A 17 28.90 17.48 25.18
C TYR A 17 27.38 17.52 24.99
N THR A 18 26.94 17.19 23.79
CA THR A 18 25.51 17.09 23.45
C THR A 18 25.27 15.73 22.79
N CYS A 19 24.26 15.00 23.28
CA CYS A 19 23.83 13.74 22.69
C CYS A 19 22.64 14.05 21.75
N GLN A 20 22.67 13.52 20.53
CA GLN A 20 21.57 13.65 19.58
C GLN A 20 21.18 12.27 19.04
N CYS A 21 19.87 11.99 19.01
CA CYS A 21 19.37 10.78 18.37
C CYS A 21 19.53 10.90 16.83
N PRO A 22 20.01 9.84 16.14
CA PRO A 22 20.19 9.85 14.69
C PRO A 22 18.85 9.96 13.96
N ARG A 23 18.91 10.27 12.65
CA ARG A 23 17.70 10.27 11.80
C ARG A 23 16.98 8.93 11.94
N PHE A 24 15.66 8.97 11.99
CA PHE A 24 14.76 7.82 12.25
C PHE A 24 14.70 7.32 13.70
N TYR A 25 15.35 7.99 14.65
CA TYR A 25 15.16 7.73 16.08
C TYR A 25 14.41 8.89 16.73
N THR A 26 13.46 8.57 17.61
CA THR A 26 12.78 9.55 18.45
C THR A 26 13.43 9.58 19.82
N ASP A 27 13.60 10.79 20.34
CA ASP A 27 14.15 11.03 21.67
C ASP A 27 13.03 10.91 22.72
N GLY A 28 13.13 9.89 23.58
CA GLY A 28 12.23 9.73 24.72
C GLY A 28 12.68 10.50 25.96
N GLY A 29 13.85 11.18 25.93
CA GLY A 29 14.30 12.02 27.04
C GLY A 29 13.29 13.11 27.40
N ALA A 30 12.62 13.68 26.39
CA ALA A 30 11.56 14.67 26.60
C ALA A 30 10.33 14.13 27.35
N ILE A 31 10.07 12.82 27.26
CA ILE A 31 8.93 12.15 27.93
C ILE A 31 9.27 11.88 29.40
N ASP A 32 10.50 11.48 29.68
CA ASP A 32 10.99 11.15 31.03
C ASP A 32 11.55 12.37 31.80
N GLY A 33 11.50 13.57 31.23
CA GLY A 33 12.11 14.77 31.79
C GLY A 33 13.65 14.73 31.86
N LYS A 34 14.28 13.89 31.04
CA LYS A 34 15.74 13.73 30.96
C LYS A 34 16.32 14.61 29.85
N LEU A 35 17.63 14.85 29.93
CA LEU A 35 18.37 15.54 28.87
C LEU A 35 18.24 14.78 27.53
N PRO A 36 18.20 15.49 26.40
CA PRO A 36 18.02 14.89 25.08
C PRO A 36 19.17 13.91 24.73
N GLY A 37 18.84 12.90 23.92
CA GLY A 37 19.78 11.90 23.41
C GLY A 37 20.21 10.81 24.40
N ARG A 38 19.59 10.77 25.59
CA ARG A 38 19.82 9.71 26.60
C ARG A 38 18.94 8.48 26.39
N TYR A 39 17.81 8.64 25.70
CA TYR A 39 16.93 7.54 25.34
C TYR A 39 16.45 7.70 23.89
N CYS A 40 17.05 6.93 22.98
CA CYS A 40 16.68 6.94 21.57
C CYS A 40 15.97 5.63 21.21
N TYR A 41 14.74 5.70 20.72
CA TYR A 41 14.02 4.54 20.19
C TYR A 41 13.76 4.69 18.70
N HIS A 42 13.76 3.56 17.98
CA HIS A 42 13.58 3.55 16.53
C HIS A 42 12.15 3.96 16.18
N SER A 43 12.01 5.06 15.44
CA SER A 43 10.72 5.63 15.07
C SER A 43 10.35 5.14 13.68
N PHE A 44 9.55 4.09 13.63
CA PHE A 44 8.96 3.56 12.40
C PHE A 44 7.96 4.54 11.74
N ILE A 45 7.69 5.68 12.38
CA ILE A 45 6.70 6.70 11.97
C ILE A 45 7.07 7.35 10.62
N SER A 46 8.35 7.36 10.22
CA SER A 46 8.76 8.07 9.00
C SER A 46 8.44 7.35 7.68
N GLY A 47 8.28 6.01 7.67
CA GLY A 47 8.04 5.22 6.46
C GLY A 47 6.65 4.61 6.35
N PHE A 48 6.05 4.25 7.50
CA PHE A 48 4.78 3.52 7.51
C PHE A 48 3.56 4.42 7.27
N SER A 49 3.65 5.71 7.64
CA SER A 49 2.53 6.64 7.52
C SER A 49 2.11 6.91 6.08
N LEU A 50 3.05 6.96 5.14
CA LEU A 50 2.72 7.16 3.72
C LEU A 50 2.22 5.87 3.06
N GLY A 51 2.75 4.72 3.49
CA GLY A 51 2.28 3.41 3.02
C GLY A 51 0.83 3.14 3.43
N CYS A 52 0.50 3.33 4.71
CA CYS A 52 -0.85 3.05 5.20
C CYS A 52 -1.92 4.06 4.75
N LEU A 53 -1.57 5.33 4.50
CA LEU A 53 -2.56 6.32 4.11
C LEU A 53 -2.80 6.40 2.60
N ILE A 54 -1.89 5.90 1.77
CA ILE A 54 -2.02 5.98 0.30
C ILE A 54 -2.10 4.59 -0.32
N ILE A 55 -1.19 3.68 0.05
CA ILE A 55 -1.13 2.35 -0.59
C ILE A 55 -2.33 1.50 -0.15
N VAL A 56 -2.66 1.48 1.14
CA VAL A 56 -3.78 0.67 1.64
C VAL A 56 -5.13 1.09 1.04
N PRO A 57 -5.51 2.39 1.02
CA PRO A 57 -6.75 2.81 0.36
C PRO A 57 -6.77 2.54 -1.14
N ALA A 58 -5.63 2.71 -1.84
CA ALA A 58 -5.54 2.43 -3.27
C ALA A 58 -5.74 0.93 -3.57
N LEU A 59 -5.13 0.04 -2.77
CA LEU A 59 -5.31 -1.40 -2.91
C LEU A 59 -6.76 -1.83 -2.62
N ILE A 60 -7.38 -1.28 -1.57
CA ILE A 60 -8.78 -1.56 -1.26
C ILE A 60 -9.69 -1.10 -2.40
N ALA A 61 -9.51 0.12 -2.90
CA ALA A 61 -10.29 0.65 -4.02
C ALA A 61 -10.15 -0.21 -5.27
N ALA A 62 -8.94 -0.66 -5.62
CA ALA A 62 -8.71 -1.54 -6.76
C ALA A 62 -9.44 -2.88 -6.62
N LEU A 63 -9.39 -3.50 -5.44
CA LEU A 63 -10.10 -4.76 -5.17
C LEU A 63 -11.62 -4.59 -5.27
N VAL A 64 -12.15 -3.49 -4.74
CA VAL A 64 -13.57 -3.14 -4.82
C VAL A 64 -14.01 -2.95 -6.27
N VAL A 65 -13.24 -2.17 -7.06
CA VAL A 65 -13.52 -1.95 -8.49
C VAL A 65 -13.50 -3.27 -9.25
N LEU A 66 -12.49 -4.13 -9.03
CA LEU A 66 -12.42 -5.45 -9.67
C LEU A 66 -13.61 -6.32 -9.31
N PHE A 67 -14.02 -6.33 -8.03
CA PHE A 67 -15.19 -7.08 -7.58
C PHE A 67 -16.46 -6.60 -8.30
N TYR A 68 -16.71 -5.29 -8.32
CA TYR A 68 -17.88 -4.71 -8.99
C TYR A 68 -17.84 -4.96 -10.50
N TYR A 69 -16.69 -4.80 -11.14
CA TYR A 69 -16.53 -5.05 -12.58
C TYR A 69 -16.82 -6.51 -12.93
N ARG A 70 -16.32 -7.46 -12.12
CA ARG A 70 -16.64 -8.89 -12.29
C ARG A 70 -18.13 -9.17 -12.14
N ARG A 71 -18.80 -8.54 -11.18
CA ARG A 71 -20.26 -8.69 -11.01
C ARG A 71 -21.03 -8.08 -12.19
N TYR A 72 -20.59 -6.93 -12.67
CA TYR A 72 -21.19 -6.25 -13.83
C TYR A 72 -21.05 -7.07 -15.11
N GLN A 73 -19.86 -7.62 -15.36
CA GLN A 73 -19.63 -8.51 -16.50
C GLN A 73 -20.48 -9.78 -16.41
N ALA A 74 -20.55 -10.38 -15.22
CA ALA A 74 -21.46 -11.51 -15.00
C ALA A 74 -22.90 -11.12 -15.36
N GLN A 75 -23.42 -9.98 -14.91
CA GLN A 75 -24.78 -9.52 -15.25
C GLN A 75 -24.98 -9.24 -16.75
N LYS A 76 -24.01 -8.61 -17.43
CA LYS A 76 -24.09 -8.35 -18.87
C LYS A 76 -24.17 -9.62 -19.70
N ALA A 77 -23.45 -10.67 -19.31
CA ALA A 77 -23.53 -11.97 -19.98
C ALA A 77 -24.97 -12.55 -20.00
N TRP A 78 -25.85 -12.13 -19.08
CA TRP A 78 -27.25 -12.56 -19.07
C TRP A 78 -28.22 -11.56 -19.75
N ILE A 79 -27.85 -10.29 -19.92
CA ILE A 79 -28.80 -9.22 -20.28
C ILE A 79 -28.61 -8.68 -21.70
N THR A 80 -27.43 -8.78 -22.31
CA THR A 80 -27.21 -8.33 -23.70
C THR A 80 -27.19 -9.50 -24.68
N PRO A 81 -28.05 -9.53 -25.72
CA PRO A 81 -27.78 -10.35 -26.89
C PRO A 81 -26.50 -9.82 -27.53
N SER A 82 -25.52 -10.70 -27.73
CA SER A 82 -24.22 -10.39 -28.31
C SER A 82 -24.40 -9.98 -29.78
N ASN A 83 -24.53 -8.68 -30.06
CA ASN A 83 -24.41 -8.13 -31.41
C ASN A 83 -22.94 -7.87 -31.81
N ASP A 84 -21.97 -8.33 -31.02
CA ASP A 84 -20.52 -8.17 -31.26
C ASP A 84 -19.84 -9.51 -31.60
N ASP A 85 -20.61 -10.49 -32.09
CA ASP A 85 -20.11 -11.82 -32.49
C ASP A 85 -20.55 -12.17 -33.91
N SER A 86 -20.32 -11.27 -34.87
CA SER A 86 -20.55 -11.55 -36.29
C SER A 86 -19.37 -12.26 -36.97
N ASP A 87 -18.24 -12.43 -36.30
CA ASP A 87 -17.04 -13.08 -36.90
C ASP A 87 -16.80 -14.54 -36.43
N SER A 88 -17.62 -15.10 -35.53
CA SER A 88 -17.49 -16.52 -35.13
C SER A 88 -18.69 -17.42 -35.49
N VAL A 89 -19.78 -16.86 -36.03
CA VAL A 89 -21.01 -17.59 -36.40
C VAL A 89 -20.97 -18.16 -37.82
N GLU A 90 -20.00 -17.80 -38.67
CA GLU A 90 -19.97 -18.24 -40.08
C GLU A 90 -19.52 -19.71 -40.26
N LEU A 91 -18.90 -20.34 -39.26
CA LEU A 91 -18.46 -21.75 -39.37
C LEU A 91 -19.51 -22.78 -38.88
N VAL A 92 -20.56 -22.35 -38.17
CA VAL A 92 -21.59 -23.27 -37.63
C VAL A 92 -22.79 -23.42 -38.57
N SER A 93 -22.98 -22.51 -39.54
CA SER A 93 -24.12 -22.57 -40.46
C SER A 93 -24.01 -23.67 -41.54
N ALA A 94 -22.83 -24.27 -41.73
CA ALA A 94 -22.63 -25.31 -42.74
C ALA A 94 -23.15 -26.72 -42.36
N GLN A 95 -23.61 -26.93 -41.10
CA GLN A 95 -23.84 -28.28 -40.55
C GLN A 95 -25.27 -28.52 -40.03
N HIS A 96 -26.31 -28.03 -40.71
CA HIS A 96 -27.69 -28.45 -40.39
C HIS A 96 -28.34 -29.18 -41.58
N PRO A 97 -28.71 -30.47 -41.46
CA PRO A 97 -29.40 -31.18 -42.52
C PRO A 97 -30.82 -30.64 -42.68
N LYS A 98 -31.18 -30.42 -43.95
CA LYS A 98 -32.49 -29.92 -44.39
C LYS A 98 -33.52 -31.05 -44.28
N TYR A 99 -34.52 -30.93 -43.40
CA TYR A 99 -35.73 -31.75 -43.46
C TYR A 99 -36.81 -31.00 -44.26
N SER A 100 -37.27 -31.61 -45.34
CA SER A 100 -38.44 -31.17 -46.10
C SER A 100 -39.69 -31.84 -45.54
N ALA A 101 -40.76 -31.06 -45.42
CA ALA A 101 -42.12 -31.51 -45.09
C ALA A 101 -42.68 -32.47 -46.14
#